data_AF-L1MAL3-F1
#
_entry.id   AF-L1MAL3-F1
#
_cell.length_a   1.000
_cell.length_b   1.000
_cell.length_c   1.000
_cell.angle_alpha   90.00
_cell.angle_beta   90.00
_cell.angle_gamma   90.00
#
_symmetry.space_group_name_H-M   'P 1'
#
loop_
_entity.id
_entity.type
_entity.pdbx_description
1 polymer ?
#
loop_
_entity_poly.entity_id
_entity_poly.type
_entity_poly.pdbx_seq_one_letter_code
_entity_poly.pdbx_strand_id
1 'polypeptide(L)'
;MLISTSADDKNVTVKLMGVKTVNVESVSGGRWAQTQPNTVNLSGNDCTPSSGAPGFTTSDTRIVKGLDGREISRDTTTTVYDPSPIVKCNK
;
A
#
# COMPACT_ATOMS: atom_id res chain seq x y z
N MET A 1 -22.24 -18.62 -5.24
CA MET A 1 -22.05 -17.21 -5.63
C MET A 1 -23.29 -16.79 -6.40
N LEU A 2 -23.94 -15.69 -6.02
CA LEU A 2 -25.07 -15.14 -6.75
C LEU A 2 -24.67 -13.81 -7.39
N ILE A 3 -25.02 -13.64 -8.66
CA ILE A 3 -24.79 -12.42 -9.42
C ILE A 3 -26.17 -11.90 -9.83
N SER A 4 -26.48 -10.66 -9.50
CA SER A 4 -27.70 -9.98 -9.93
C SER A 4 -27.32 -8.72 -10.70
N THR A 5 -27.84 -8.61 -11.92
CA THR A 5 -27.54 -7.50 -12.84
C THR A 5 -28.82 -6.79 -13.24
N SER A 6 -28.78 -5.46 -13.28
CA SER A 6 -29.85 -4.63 -13.83
C SER A 6 -29.24 -3.47 -14.63
N ALA A 7 -29.87 -3.08 -15.73
CA ALA A 7 -29.40 -2.01 -16.59
C ALA A 7 -30.55 -1.09 -17.02
N ASP A 8 -30.23 0.17 -17.27
CA ASP A 8 -31.07 1.17 -17.93
C ASP A 8 -30.27 1.88 -19.04
N ASP A 9 -30.88 2.86 -19.72
CA ASP A 9 -30.27 3.57 -20.86
C ASP A 9 -28.93 4.27 -20.55
N LYS A 10 -28.57 4.44 -19.27
CA LYS A 10 -27.37 5.17 -18.84
C LYS A 10 -26.48 4.41 -17.87
N ASN A 11 -26.97 3.35 -17.22
CA ASN A 11 -26.26 2.68 -16.13
C ASN A 11 -26.41 1.16 -16.17
N VAL A 12 -25.39 0.48 -15.64
CA VAL A 12 -25.42 -0.95 -15.33
C VAL A 12 -25.04 -1.13 -13.87
N THR A 13 -25.88 -1.84 -13.12
CA THR A 13 -25.62 -2.20 -11.71
C THR A 13 -25.41 -3.71 -11.59
N VAL A 14 -24.34 -4.11 -10.91
CA VAL A 14 -24.01 -5.51 -10.63
C VAL A 14 -23.91 -5.69 -9.12
N LYS A 15 -24.66 -6.66 -8.58
CA LYS A 15 -24.59 -7.10 -7.19
C LYS A 15 -23.96 -8.49 -7.15
N LEU A 16 -22.86 -8.61 -6.40
CA LEU A 16 -22.15 -9.86 -6.16
C LEU A 16 -22.40 -10.30 -4.72
N MET A 17 -23.12 -11.41 -4.51
CA MET A 17 -23.39 -11.96 -3.20
C MET A 17 -22.63 -13.27 -3.01
N GLY A 18 -21.68 -13.26 -2.08
CA GLY A 18 -20.90 -14.43 -1.68
C GLY A 18 -21.37 -15.04 -0.35
N VAL A 19 -20.95 -16.28 -0.09
CA VAL A 19 -21.02 -16.88 1.24
C VAL A 19 -19.66 -16.69 1.91
N LYS A 20 -19.65 -16.15 3.13
CA LYS A 20 -18.41 -15.99 3.88
C LYS A 20 -17.90 -17.36 4.32
N THR A 21 -16.64 -17.68 4.00
CA THR A 21 -16.01 -18.97 4.35
C THR A 21 -14.83 -18.83 5.31
N VAL A 22 -14.24 -17.64 5.43
CA VAL A 22 -13.06 -17.37 6.29
C VAL A 22 -13.16 -15.98 6.92
N ASN A 23 -12.39 -15.80 8.00
CA ASN A 23 -12.07 -14.50 8.58
C ASN A 23 -10.66 -14.10 8.14
N VAL A 24 -10.49 -12.86 7.71
CA VAL A 24 -9.19 -12.31 7.29
C VAL A 24 -8.88 -11.11 8.16
N GLU A 25 -7.67 -11.08 8.71
CA GLU A 25 -7.14 -10.01 9.53
C GLU A 25 -5.81 -9.55 8.91
N SER A 26 -5.59 -8.23 8.86
CA SER A 26 -4.32 -7.62 8.47
C SER A 26 -3.71 -6.93 9.68
N VAL A 27 -2.49 -7.32 10.03
CA VAL A 27 -1.73 -6.75 11.15
C VAL A 27 -0.54 -6.00 10.58
N SER A 28 -0.55 -4.67 10.74
CA SER A 28 0.56 -3.83 10.33
C SER A 28 1.76 -3.98 11.28
N GLY A 29 2.95 -4.14 10.72
CA GLY A 29 4.22 -4.14 11.47
C GLY A 29 4.74 -2.75 11.84
N GLY A 30 4.03 -1.69 11.45
CA GLY A 30 4.51 -0.31 11.62
C GLY A 30 5.70 0.02 10.71
N ARG A 31 6.30 1.20 10.92
CA ARG A 31 7.47 1.65 10.15
C ARG A 31 8.74 1.50 10.98
N TRP A 32 9.79 0.96 10.39
CA TRP A 32 11.13 0.83 11.00
C TRP A 32 12.24 1.06 9.98
N ALA A 33 13.51 0.93 10.40
CA ALA A 33 14.69 1.10 9.55
C ALA A 33 14.65 2.41 8.73
N GLN A 34 14.50 3.54 9.41
CA GLN A 34 14.51 4.85 8.75
C GLN A 34 15.87 5.10 8.07
N THR A 35 15.84 5.57 6.83
CA THR A 35 17.04 5.94 6.07
C THR A 35 17.00 7.43 5.74
N GLN A 36 18.15 8.10 5.89
CA GLN A 36 18.24 9.53 5.65
C GLN A 36 18.30 9.83 4.14
N PRO A 37 17.66 10.91 3.68
CA PRO A 37 17.75 11.34 2.29
C PRO A 37 19.12 11.94 1.98
N ASN A 38 19.63 11.65 0.78
CA ASN A 38 20.84 12.28 0.26
C ASN A 38 20.52 13.67 -0.32
N THR A 39 21.50 14.57 -0.28
CA THR A 39 21.39 15.87 -0.95
C THR A 39 21.95 15.80 -2.37
N VAL A 40 21.21 16.33 -3.32
CA VAL A 40 21.62 16.47 -4.73
C VAL A 40 21.56 17.94 -5.10
N ASN A 41 22.64 18.45 -5.69
CA ASN A 41 22.71 19.80 -6.23
C ASN A 41 22.49 19.72 -7.74
N LEU A 42 21.48 20.42 -8.25
CA LEU A 42 21.17 20.49 -9.68
C LEU A 42 21.26 21.94 -10.15
N SER A 43 21.68 22.14 -11.39
CA SER A 43 21.75 23.43 -12.06
C SER A 43 20.84 23.44 -13.29
N GLY A 44 20.29 24.62 -13.61
CA GLY A 44 19.47 24.82 -14.81
C GLY A 44 18.07 25.33 -14.50
N ASN A 45 17.45 25.96 -15.50
CA ASN A 45 16.15 26.63 -15.35
C ASN A 45 14.99 25.68 -15.03
N ASP A 46 15.13 24.39 -15.33
CA ASP A 46 14.11 23.35 -15.09
C ASP A 46 14.29 22.63 -13.75
N CYS A 47 15.18 23.11 -12.87
CA CYS A 47 15.39 22.51 -11.56
C CYS A 47 14.19 22.75 -10.63
N THR A 48 13.64 21.66 -10.09
CA THR A 48 12.58 21.71 -9.07
C THR A 48 13.15 21.33 -7.70
N PRO A 49 13.15 22.24 -6.71
CA PRO A 49 13.67 21.95 -5.38
C PRO A 49 12.77 20.96 -4.63
N SER A 50 13.39 20.15 -3.77
CA SER A 50 12.72 19.17 -2.91
C SER A 50 13.38 19.16 -1.54
N SER A 51 12.58 19.12 -0.47
CA SER A 51 13.07 18.96 0.90
C SER A 51 13.48 17.53 1.24
N GLY A 52 13.29 16.59 0.30
CA GLY A 52 13.48 15.16 0.52
C GLY A 52 12.48 14.55 1.49
N ALA A 53 12.54 13.22 1.62
CA ALA A 53 11.78 12.46 2.60
C ALA A 53 12.60 11.24 3.04
N PRO A 54 12.59 10.86 4.34
CA PRO A 54 13.28 9.67 4.79
C PRO A 54 12.62 8.42 4.19
N GLY A 55 13.46 7.43 3.89
CA GLY A 55 13.02 6.09 3.53
C GLY A 55 12.69 5.30 4.79
N PHE A 56 11.97 4.19 4.62
CA PHE A 56 11.59 3.31 5.71
C PHE A 56 11.19 1.92 5.21
N THR A 57 11.22 0.95 6.10
CA THR A 57 10.65 -0.37 5.85
C THR A 57 9.36 -0.54 6.65
N THR A 58 8.39 -1.24 6.07
CA THR A 58 7.13 -1.61 6.73
C THR A 58 6.74 -3.03 6.33
N SER A 59 5.88 -3.68 7.11
CA SER A 59 5.22 -4.92 6.71
C SER A 59 3.74 -4.92 7.01
N ASP A 60 3.03 -5.79 6.31
CA ASP A 60 1.66 -6.20 6.64
C ASP A 60 1.64 -7.73 6.75
N THR A 61 1.04 -8.24 7.81
CA THR A 61 0.84 -9.67 8.02
C THR A 61 -0.63 -10.00 7.87
N ARG A 62 -0.95 -10.77 6.82
CA ARG A 62 -2.29 -11.29 6.56
C ARG A 62 -2.46 -12.61 7.29
N ILE A 63 -3.48 -12.70 8.15
CA ILE A 63 -3.86 -13.91 8.89
C ILE A 63 -5.22 -14.35 8.40
N VAL A 64 -5.32 -15.59 7.93
CA VAL A 64 -6.58 -16.20 7.50
C VAL A 64 -6.98 -17.23 8.55
N LYS A 65 -8.20 -17.09 9.09
CA LYS A 65 -8.78 -18.03 10.04
C LYS A 65 -10.05 -18.65 9.46
N GLY A 66 -10.30 -19.91 9.79
CA GLY A 66 -11.60 -20.53 9.60
C GLY A 66 -12.69 -19.82 10.41
N LEU A 67 -13.96 -20.09 10.10
CA LEU A 67 -15.08 -19.55 10.89
C LEU A 67 -15.12 -20.15 12.31
N ASP A 68 -14.45 -21.28 12.52
CA ASP A 68 -14.20 -21.93 13.81
C ASP A 68 -13.06 -21.27 14.61
N GLY A 69 -12.42 -20.24 14.05
CA GLY A 69 -11.33 -19.49 14.68
C GLY A 69 -9.93 -20.10 14.49
N ARG A 70 -9.81 -21.27 13.84
CA ARG A 70 -8.50 -21.90 13.60
C ARG A 70 -7.71 -21.14 12.52
N GLU A 71 -6.43 -20.88 12.75
CA GLU A 71 -5.56 -20.26 11.74
C GLU A 71 -5.31 -21.25 10.60
N ILE A 72 -5.56 -20.80 9.36
CA ILE A 72 -5.38 -21.54 8.12
C ILE A 72 -4.05 -21.15 7.48
N SER A 73 -3.77 -19.85 7.38
CA SER A 73 -2.53 -19.34 6.81
C SER A 73 -2.13 -17.99 7.40
N ARG A 74 -0.84 -17.70 7.31
CA ARG A 74 -0.22 -16.45 7.73
C ARG A 74 0.87 -16.08 6.74
N ASP A 75 0.73 -14.90 6.16
CA ASP A 75 1.63 -14.40 5.12
C ASP A 75 2.06 -12.97 5.47
N THR A 76 3.37 -12.73 5.53
CA THR A 76 3.92 -11.40 5.79
C THR A 76 4.56 -10.84 4.53
N THR A 77 4.12 -9.66 4.12
CA THR A 77 4.71 -8.91 3.02
C THR A 77 5.49 -7.73 3.59
N THR A 78 6.77 -7.63 3.22
CA THR A 78 7.65 -6.52 3.63
C THR A 78 7.94 -5.63 2.44
N THR A 79 7.77 -4.33 2.62
CA THR A 79 8.04 -3.31 1.60
C THR A 79 9.07 -2.33 2.11
N VAL A 80 10.07 -2.06 1.28
CA VAL A 80 11.09 -1.03 1.53
C VAL A 80 10.75 0.20 0.68
N TYR A 81 10.67 1.35 1.32
CA TYR A 81 10.53 2.67 0.69
C TYR A 81 11.88 3.37 0.75
N ASP A 82 12.46 3.64 -0.41
CA ASP A 82 13.71 4.38 -0.51
C ASP A 82 13.52 5.87 -0.19
N PRO A 83 14.54 6.54 0.36
CA PRO A 83 14.45 7.95 0.67
C PRO A 83 14.35 8.79 -0.61
N SER A 84 13.55 9.85 -0.55
CA SER A 84 13.49 10.86 -1.62
C SER A 84 14.58 11.90 -1.39
N PRO A 85 15.39 12.26 -2.40
CA PRO A 85 16.53 13.15 -2.22
C PRO A 85 16.10 14.59 -1.90
N ILE A 86 16.96 15.28 -1.16
CA ILE A 86 16.90 16.74 -1.00
C ILE A 86 17.50 17.36 -2.25
N VAL A 87 16.70 18.08 -3.04
CA VAL A 87 17.17 18.75 -4.26
C VAL A 87 17.40 20.22 -3.96
N LYS A 88 18.66 20.66 -4.09
CA LYS A 88 19.07 22.06 -4.05
C LYS A 88 19.32 22.56 -5.46
N CYS A 89 18.57 23.57 -5.87
CA CYS A 89 18.74 24.21 -7.17
C CYS A 89 19.73 25.37 -7.05
N ASN A 90 20.80 25.29 -7.84
CA ASN A 90 21.74 26.39 -8.02
C ASN A 90 21.45 27.09 -9.35
N LYS A 91 21.57 28.42 -9.38
CA LYS A 91 21.48 29.20 -10.61
C LYS A 91 22.75 29.08 -11.44
#